data_AF-A0A957RI36-F1
#
_entry.id   AF-A0A957RI36-F1
#
_cell.length_a   1.000
_cell.length_b   1.000
_cell.length_c   1.000
_cell.angle_alpha   90.00
_cell.angle_beta   90.00
_cell.angle_gamma   90.00
#
_symmetry.space_group_name_H-M   'P 1'
#
loop_
_entity.id
_entity.type
_entity.pdbx_description
1 polymer ?
#
loop_
_entity_poly.entity_id
_entity_poly.type
_entity_poly.pdbx_seq_one_letter_code
_entity_poly.pdbx_strand_id
1 'polypeptide(L)'
;CQCCVKACPQQAIEVRAFADWVPMGGAAIPLRTDNAIMWTIKFRDGEIKRFKFPVRTTPVGSIDPYGNKPQAGDLGDQRYFTEEGKTLPTPAA
;
A
#
# COMPACT_ATOMS: atom_id res chain seq x y z
N CYS A 1 -3.55 -10.59 4.00
CA CYS A 1 -3.15 -9.46 3.12
C CYS A 1 -4.21 -9.12 2.04
N GLN A 2 -5.04 -10.09 1.62
CA GLN A 2 -6.01 -9.95 0.53
C GLN A 2 -5.41 -9.58 -0.85
N CYS A 3 -4.12 -9.84 -1.10
CA CYS A 3 -3.50 -9.53 -2.39
C CYS A 3 -4.14 -10.31 -3.54
N CYS A 4 -4.42 -11.61 -3.35
CA CYS A 4 -5.11 -12.45 -4.34
C CYS A 4 -6.51 -11.93 -4.68
N VAL A 5 -7.30 -11.55 -3.66
CA VAL A 5 -8.64 -10.95 -3.83
C VAL A 5 -8.56 -9.67 -4.66
N LYS A 6 -7.64 -8.77 -4.32
CA LYS A 6 -7.47 -7.46 -4.98
C LYS A 6 -7.01 -7.59 -6.43
N ALA A 7 -6.24 -8.63 -6.76
CA ALA A 7 -5.63 -8.82 -8.07
C ALA A 7 -6.48 -9.67 -9.03
N CYS A 8 -7.47 -10.42 -8.53
CA CYS A 8 -8.30 -11.29 -9.36
C CYS A 8 -9.21 -10.46 -10.29
N PRO A 9 -9.03 -10.53 -11.62
CA PRO A 9 -9.79 -9.68 -12.54
C PRO A 9 -11.28 -10.07 -12.60
N GLN A 10 -11.61 -11.34 -12.35
CA GLN A 10 -12.98 -11.86 -12.29
C GLN A 10 -13.63 -11.67 -10.91
N GLN A 11 -12.89 -11.18 -9.91
CA GLN A 11 -13.38 -11.05 -8.52
C GLN A 11 -13.90 -12.37 -7.93
N ALA A 12 -13.28 -13.48 -8.30
CA ALA A 12 -13.71 -14.83 -7.94
C ALA A 12 -13.19 -15.33 -6.59
N ILE A 13 -12.41 -14.51 -5.87
CA ILE A 13 -11.78 -14.89 -4.61
C ILE A 13 -12.37 -14.04 -3.49
N GLU A 14 -12.87 -14.69 -2.43
CA GLU A 14 -13.26 -14.05 -1.18
C GLU A 14 -12.46 -14.67 -0.02
N VAL A 15 -12.26 -13.91 1.06
CA VAL A 15 -11.61 -14.41 2.26
C VAL A 15 -12.65 -14.69 3.33
N ARG A 16 -12.84 -15.97 3.62
CA ARG A 16 -13.49 -16.41 4.85
C ARG A 16 -12.47 -16.29 5.99
N ALA A 17 -12.85 -15.60 7.06
CA ALA A 17 -11.97 -15.34 8.19
C ALA A 17 -11.53 -16.62 8.93
N PHE A 18 -10.52 -16.50 9.79
CA PHE A 18 -9.99 -17.65 10.53
C PHE A 18 -11.10 -18.34 11.34
N ALA A 19 -11.23 -19.65 11.16
CA ALA A 19 -12.38 -20.42 11.64
C ALA A 19 -12.29 -20.80 13.13
N ASP A 20 -11.12 -20.64 13.72
CA ASP A 20 -10.79 -20.85 15.13
C ASP A 20 -11.40 -19.79 16.06
N TRP A 21 -11.56 -18.54 15.60
CA TRP A 21 -12.10 -17.47 16.45
C TRP A 21 -13.08 -16.50 15.78
N VAL A 22 -13.29 -16.54 14.46
CA VAL A 22 -14.22 -15.62 13.78
C VAL A 22 -15.54 -16.33 13.42
N PRO A 23 -16.70 -15.87 13.93
CA PRO A 23 -18.00 -16.39 13.54
C PRO A 23 -18.28 -16.23 12.04
N MET A 24 -19.09 -17.14 11.48
CA MET A 24 -19.49 -17.08 10.07
C MET A 24 -20.35 -15.84 9.75
N GLY A 25 -20.41 -15.48 8.46
CA GLY A 25 -21.36 -14.50 7.93
C GLY A 25 -20.82 -13.07 7.76
N GLY A 26 -19.63 -12.76 8.28
CA GLY A 26 -18.96 -11.49 8.00
C GLY A 26 -18.08 -11.55 6.75
N ALA A 27 -18.00 -10.43 6.01
CA ALA A 27 -17.17 -10.31 4.81
C ALA A 27 -16.57 -8.90 4.64
N ALA A 28 -15.33 -8.84 4.18
CA ALA A 28 -14.64 -7.59 3.80
C ALA A 28 -14.20 -7.69 2.33
N ILE A 29 -14.94 -7.01 1.45
CA ILE A 29 -14.85 -7.16 0.00
C ILE A 29 -14.20 -5.90 -0.59
N PRO A 30 -12.96 -5.98 -1.12
CA PRO A 30 -12.30 -4.86 -1.76
C PRO A 30 -12.66 -4.76 -3.24
N LEU A 31 -12.67 -3.53 -3.74
CA LEU A 31 -12.66 -3.20 -5.16
C LEU A 31 -11.54 -2.17 -5.39
N ARG A 32 -10.42 -2.62 -5.96
CA ARG A 32 -9.23 -1.78 -6.18
C ARG A 32 -9.22 -1.24 -7.60
N THR A 33 -8.99 0.06 -7.73
CA THR A 33 -8.65 0.75 -8.99
C THR A 33 -7.22 1.32 -8.88
N ASP A 34 -6.79 2.05 -9.90
CA ASP A 34 -5.45 2.65 -9.92
C ASP A 34 -5.26 3.78 -8.91
N ASN A 35 -6.33 4.54 -8.62
CA ASN A 35 -6.30 5.73 -7.78
C ASN A 35 -7.05 5.58 -6.45
N ALA A 36 -7.92 4.57 -6.31
CA ALA A 36 -8.70 4.35 -5.09
C ALA A 36 -8.88 2.87 -4.78
N ILE A 37 -9.27 2.60 -3.53
CA ILE A 37 -9.79 1.30 -3.10
C ILE A 37 -11.12 1.54 -2.40
N MET A 38 -12.13 0.78 -2.81
CA MET A 38 -13.44 0.75 -2.18
C MET A 38 -13.55 -0.52 -1.35
N TRP A 39 -14.20 -0.41 -0.20
CA TRP A 39 -14.45 -1.52 0.71
C TRP A 39 -15.94 -1.61 1.00
N THR A 40 -16.49 -2.80 0.83
CA THR A 40 -17.80 -3.15 1.37
C THR A 40 -17.58 -4.11 2.52
N ILE A 41 -17.98 -3.68 3.72
CA ILE A 41 -17.95 -4.50 4.94
C ILE A 41 -19.38 -4.97 5.20
N LYS A 42 -19.58 -6.29 5.16
CA LYS A 42 -20.84 -6.93 5.53
C LYS A 42 -20.67 -7.56 6.91
N PHE A 43 -21.52 -7.17 7.85
CA PHE A 43 -21.59 -7.76 9.17
C PHE A 43 -22.49 -9.00 9.15
N ARG A 44 -22.34 -9.86 10.16
CA ARG A 44 -23.09 -11.12 10.29
C ARG A 44 -24.61 -10.89 10.41
N ASP A 45 -25.00 -9.76 10.98
CA ASP A 45 -26.40 -9.34 11.15
C ASP A 45 -27.01 -8.72 9.88
N GLY A 46 -26.22 -8.58 8.81
CA GLY A 46 -26.64 -7.96 7.55
C GLY A 46 -26.35 -6.47 7.44
N GLU A 47 -25.79 -5.80 8.46
CA GLU A 47 -25.36 -4.40 8.33
C GLU A 47 -24.28 -4.29 7.23
N ILE A 48 -24.38 -3.27 6.38
CA ILE A 48 -23.43 -3.01 5.30
C ILE A 48 -22.83 -1.62 5.44
N LYS A 49 -21.50 -1.55 5.55
CA LYS A 49 -20.74 -0.29 5.52
C LYS A 49 -19.91 -0.21 4.25
N ARG A 50 -19.89 0.96 3.62
CA ARG A 50 -19.11 1.21 2.40
C ARG A 50 -18.13 2.34 2.62
N PHE A 51 -16.89 2.12 2.22
CA PHE A 51 -15.80 3.09 2.34
C PHE A 51 -15.09 3.24 1.01
N LYS A 52 -14.49 4.41 0.81
CA LYS A 52 -13.63 4.70 -0.34
C LYS A 52 -12.41 5.46 0.15
N PHE A 53 -11.23 4.97 -0.20
CA PHE A 53 -9.96 5.59 0.17
C PHE A 53 -9.12 5.84 -1.09
N PRO A 54 -8.47 7.01 -1.23
CA PRO A 54 -7.46 7.21 -2.26
C PRO A 54 -6.22 6.35 -1.94
N VAL A 55 -5.58 5.78 -2.97
CA VAL A 55 -4.36 4.93 -2.80
C VAL A 55 -3.13 5.47 -3.51
N ARG A 56 -3.32 6.31 -4.54
CA ARG A 56 -2.22 6.93 -5.29
C ARG A 56 -2.59 8.33 -5.72
N THR A 57 -1.59 9.22 -5.68
CA THR A 57 -1.65 10.59 -6.17
C THR A 57 -0.98 10.75 -7.54
N THR A 58 -0.24 9.74 -8.00
CA THR A 58 0.44 9.71 -9.30
C THR A 58 0.02 8.47 -10.11
N PRO A 59 0.08 8.52 -11.46
CA PRO A 59 -0.26 7.39 -12.31
C PRO A 59 0.58 6.13 -12.05
N VAL A 60 0.00 4.97 -12.38
CA VAL A 60 0.75 3.72 -12.31
C VAL A 60 1.87 3.72 -13.35
N GLY A 61 3.09 3.40 -12.90
CA GLY A 61 4.27 3.32 -13.77
C GLY A 61 4.94 4.68 -14.07
N SER A 62 4.49 5.79 -13.47
CA SER A 62 5.04 7.12 -13.77
C SER A 62 6.23 7.55 -12.89
N ILE A 63 6.74 6.67 -12.03
CA ILE A 63 7.83 7.03 -11.11
C ILE A 63 9.15 7.02 -11.88
N ASP A 64 9.80 8.18 -11.96
CA ASP A 64 11.20 8.32 -12.36
C ASP A 64 12.08 8.40 -11.11
N PRO A 65 12.79 7.31 -10.74
CA PRO A 65 13.56 7.26 -9.50
C PRO A 65 14.81 8.17 -9.53
N TYR A 66 15.36 8.46 -10.71
CA TYR A 66 16.58 9.26 -10.88
C TYR A 66 16.32 10.66 -11.44
N GLY A 67 15.08 10.94 -11.83
CA GLY A 67 14.63 12.24 -12.31
C GLY A 67 14.95 13.37 -11.33
N ASN A 68 15.70 14.37 -11.83
CA ASN A 68 16.16 15.52 -11.07
C ASN A 68 16.85 15.11 -9.74
N LYS A 69 17.63 14.04 -9.77
CA LYS A 69 18.51 13.61 -8.67
C LYS A 69 19.97 13.73 -9.09
N PRO A 70 20.87 13.94 -8.13
CA PRO A 70 22.31 13.91 -8.39
C PRO A 70 22.78 12.50 -8.79
N GLN A 71 23.99 12.44 -9.35
CA GLN A 71 24.68 11.17 -9.62
C GLN A 71 25.15 10.51 -8.32
N ALA A 72 25.54 9.24 -8.40
CA ALA A 72 26.13 8.56 -7.26
C ALA A 72 27.42 9.26 -6.80
N GLY A 73 27.55 9.49 -5.49
CA GLY A 73 28.73 10.07 -4.87
C GLY A 73 29.81 9.04 -4.54
N ASP A 74 30.69 9.38 -3.59
CA ASP A 74 31.74 8.48 -3.10
C ASP A 74 31.15 7.33 -2.27
N LEU A 75 31.55 6.10 -2.59
CA LEU A 75 31.14 4.89 -1.89
C LEU A 75 31.75 4.77 -0.49
N GLY A 76 32.86 5.46 -0.23
CA GLY A 76 33.50 5.51 1.09
C GLY A 76 32.80 6.44 2.10
N ASP A 77 31.93 7.33 1.63
CA ASP A 77 31.15 8.24 2.46
C ASP A 77 29.91 7.54 3.06
N GLN A 78 29.33 8.13 4.10
CA GLN A 78 28.12 7.64 4.77
C GLN A 78 26.82 8.22 4.18
N ARG A 79 26.92 9.01 3.11
CA ARG A 79 25.78 9.71 2.48
C ARG A 79 25.00 8.80 1.53
N TYR A 80 23.69 8.95 1.49
CA TYR A 80 22.89 8.45 0.36
C TYR A 80 23.14 9.30 -0.89
N PHE A 81 22.87 8.75 -2.08
CA PHE A 81 23.06 9.48 -3.34
C PHE A 81 22.28 10.80 -3.39
N THR A 82 21.16 10.91 -2.69
CA THR A 82 20.32 12.12 -2.62
C THR A 82 20.80 13.18 -1.61
N GLU A 83 21.92 12.95 -0.93
CA GLU A 83 22.44 13.78 0.16
C GLU A 83 23.72 14.52 -0.22
N GLU A 84 23.96 14.70 -1.52
CA GLU A 84 25.08 15.49 -2.04
C GLU A 84 25.17 16.85 -1.31
N GLY A 85 26.36 17.17 -0.79
CA GLY A 85 26.65 18.41 -0.08
C GLY A 85 26.05 18.55 1.33
N LYS A 86 25.33 17.54 1.86
CA LYS A 86 24.77 17.61 3.22
C LYS A 86 25.78 17.19 4.29
N THR A 87 25.77 17.87 5.44
CA THR A 87 26.51 17.42 6.63
C THR A 87 25.61 16.48 7.44
N LEU A 88 26.08 15.26 7.68
CA LEU A 88 25.32 14.27 8.46
C LEU A 88 25.42 14.58 9.96
N PRO A 89 24.31 14.48 10.72
CA PRO A 89 24.33 14.72 12.16
C PRO A 89 25.21 13.67 12.85
N THR A 90 26.09 14.13 13.73
CA THR A 90 26.91 13.27 14.61
C THR A 90 26.37 13.40 16.02
N PRO A 91 26.25 12.31 16.80
CA PRO A 91 25.85 12.39 18.20
C PRO A 91 26.74 13.40 18.95
N ALA A 92 26.12 14.26 19.77
CA ALA A 92 26.88 15.09 20.69
C ALA A 92 27.62 14.20 21.69
N ALA A 93 28.87 14.54 21.99
CA ALA A 93 29.72 13.85 22.95
C ALA A 93 29.17 13.96 24.39
#